data_AF-A0AAW5U0T5-F1
#
_entry.id   AF-A0AAW5U0T5-F1
#
_cell.length_a   1.000
_cell.length_b   1.000
_cell.length_c   1.000
_cell.angle_alpha   90.00
_cell.angle_beta   90.00
_cell.angle_gamma   90.00
#
_symmetry.space_group_name_H-M   'P 1'
#
loop_
_entity.id
_entity.type
_entity.pdbx_description
1 polymer ?
#
loop_
_entity_poly.entity_id
_entity_poly.type
_entity_poly.pdbx_seq_one_letter_code
_entity_poly.pdbx_strand_id
1 'polypeptide(L)' 'MWKGKYSERLVHKKMLQLSDEYTIFNNLLFESNGRSTQIDHIVVSPYGVFVIWLFLWVFELS' A
#
# COMPACT_ATOMS: atom_id res chain seq x y z
N MET A 1 5.83 13.68 -9.91
CA MET A 1 4.45 13.61 -9.38
C MET A 1 3.55 12.56 -10.06
N TRP A 2 3.76 12.20 -11.35
CA TRP A 2 2.94 11.18 -12.05
C TRP A 2 3.27 9.72 -11.70
N LYS A 3 4.48 9.46 -11.21
CA LYS A 3 4.99 8.11 -10.97
C LYS A 3 4.29 7.40 -9.80
N GLY A 4 3.96 8.11 -8.72
CA GLY A 4 3.29 7.55 -7.53
C GLY A 4 1.85 7.09 -7.81
N LYS A 5 1.04 7.95 -8.44
CA LYS A 5 -0.35 7.60 -8.82
C LYS A 5 -0.43 6.40 -9.77
N TYR A 6 0.55 6.24 -10.65
CA TYR A 6 0.60 5.11 -11.56
C TYR A 6 0.91 3.79 -10.84
N SER A 7 1.87 3.81 -9.92
CA SER A 7 2.23 2.63 -9.13
C SER A 7 1.15 2.22 -8.13
N GLU A 8 0.46 3.17 -7.49
CA GLU A 8 -0.73 2.90 -6.66
C GLU A 8 -1.83 2.19 -7.48
N ARG A 9 -2.06 2.66 -8.71
CA ARG A 9 -3.09 2.08 -9.59
C ARG A 9 -2.77 0.65 -10.01
N LEU A 10 -1.50 0.29 -10.16
CA LEU A 10 -1.09 -1.08 -10.48
C LEU A 10 -1.29 -2.03 -9.29
N VAL A 11 -0.92 -1.59 -8.08
CA VAL A 11 -1.12 -2.36 -6.85
C VAL A 11 -2.62 -2.57 -6.62
N HIS A 12 -3.43 -1.53 -6.76
CA HIS A 12 -4.89 -1.61 -6.67
C HIS A 12 -5.49 -2.61 -7.67
N LYS A 13 -5.00 -2.66 -8.92
CA LYS A 13 -5.46 -3.64 -9.91
C LYS A 13 -5.14 -5.08 -9.53
N LYS A 14 -3.98 -5.35 -8.94
CA LYS A 14 -3.63 -6.69 -8.43
C LYS A 14 -4.47 -7.06 -7.21
N MET A 15 -4.74 -6.08 -6.35
CA MET A 15 -5.58 -6.24 -5.17
C MET A 15 -7.03 -6.60 -5.51
N LEU A 16 -7.59 -6.06 -6.59
CA LEU A 16 -8.92 -6.43 -7.11
C LEU A 16 -9.02 -7.88 -7.59
N GLN A 17 -7.90 -8.58 -7.75
CA GLN A 17 -7.86 -10.00 -8.15
C GLN A 17 -7.81 -10.94 -6.93
N LEU A 18 -7.70 -10.41 -5.71
CA LEU A 18 -7.71 -11.20 -4.49
C LEU A 18 -9.13 -11.66 -4.16
N SER A 19 -9.23 -12.84 -3.55
CA SER A 19 -10.50 -13.42 -3.06
C SER A 19 -11.06 -12.62 -1.88
N ASP A 20 -12.35 -12.77 -1.59
CA ASP A 20 -13.08 -12.05 -0.52
C ASP A 20 -12.51 -12.28 0.89
N GLU A 21 -11.66 -13.31 1.06
CA GLU A 21 -10.90 -13.56 2.28
C GLU A 21 -9.84 -12.47 2.58
N TYR A 22 -9.49 -11.63 1.60
CA TYR A 22 -8.57 -10.52 1.77
C TYR A 22 -9.33 -9.21 1.98
N THR A 23 -9.20 -8.61 3.16
CA THR A 23 -9.70 -7.27 3.45
C THR A 23 -8.62 -6.24 3.21
N ILE A 24 -8.91 -5.21 2.41
CA ILE A 24 -7.92 -4.25 1.93
C ILE A 24 -8.28 -2.84 2.40
N PHE A 25 -7.33 -2.17 3.04
CA PHE A 25 -7.43 -0.77 3.46
C PHE A 25 -6.44 0.07 2.68
N ASN A 26 -6.90 1.17 2.08
CA ASN A 26 -6.09 2.04 1.23
C ASN A 26 -6.01 3.44 1.82
N ASN A 27 -4.87 4.11 1.64
CA ASN A 27 -4.63 5.52 1.98
C ASN A 27 -4.94 5.86 3.45
N LEU A 28 -4.36 5.09 4.37
CA LEU A 28 -4.52 5.34 5.79
C LEU A 28 -3.55 6.42 6.25
N LEU A 29 -4.08 7.52 6.77
CA LEU A 29 -3.31 8.61 7.36
C LEU A 29 -3.39 8.49 8.89
N PHE A 30 -2.24 8.28 9.51
CA PHE A 30 -2.12 8.23 10.96
C PHE A 30 -1.44 9.48 11.47
N GLU A 31 -2.06 10.16 12.42
CA GLU A 31 -1.47 11.30 13.10
C GLU A 31 -1.17 10.92 14.55
N SER A 32 0.09 11.10 14.96
CA SER A 32 0.52 10.89 16.34
C SER A 32 1.54 11.93 16.73
N ASN A 33 1.33 12.61 17.87
CA ASN A 33 2.23 13.62 18.43
C ASN A 33 2.66 14.69 17.41
N GLY A 34 1.74 15.14 16.55
CA GLY A 34 2.00 16.16 15.52
C GLY A 34 2.77 15.65 14.29
N ARG A 35 3.01 14.35 14.17
CA ARG A 35 3.60 13.71 12.97
C ARG A 35 2.54 12.90 12.24
N SER A 36 2.44 13.12 10.94
CA SER A 36 1.60 12.33 10.04
C SER A 36 2.42 11.23 9.37
N THR A 37 1.95 9.99 9.44
CA THR A 37 2.48 8.85 8.68
C THR A 37 1.41 8.34 7.74
N GLN A 38 1.73 8.22 6.46
CA GLN A 38 0.84 7.64 5.47
C GLN A 38 1.19 6.17 5.28
N ILE A 39 0.19 5.30 5.25
CA ILE A 39 0.32 3.90 4.82
C ILE A 39 -0.53 3.75 3.56
N ASP A 40 0.10 3.39 2.45
CA ASP A 40 -0.57 3.36 1.15
C ASP A 40 -1.58 2.21 1.08
N HIS A 41 -1.18 0.99 1.48
CA HIS A 41 -2.09 -0.16 1.48
C HIS A 41 -1.82 -1.13 2.64
N ILE A 42 -2.88 -1.63 3.26
CA ILE A 42 -2.85 -2.75 4.22
C ILE A 42 -3.77 -3.86 3.69
N VAL A 43 -3.26 -5.08 3.66
CA VAL A 43 -4.01 -6.28 3.28
C VAL A 43 -4.08 -7.21 4.49
N VAL A 44 -5.29 -7.52 4.94
CA VAL A 44 -5.57 -8.45 6.03
C VAL A 44 -6.11 -9.73 5.43
N SER A 45 -5.50 -10.86 5.75
CA SER A 45 -5.95 -12.18 5.33
C SER A 45 -5.94 -13.18 6.50
N PRO A 46 -6.54 -14.37 6.35
CA PRO A 46 -6.44 -15.43 7.34
C PRO A 46 -5.00 -15.89 7.63
N TYR A 47 -4.07 -15.58 6.73
CA TYR A 47 -2.65 -15.95 6.82
C TYR A 47 -1.79 -14.88 7.50
N GLY A 48 -2.28 -13.65 7.62
CA GLY A 48 -1.55 -12.55 8.24
C GLY A 48 -1.94 -11.16 7.75
N VAL A 49 -1.23 -10.15 8.25
CA VAL A 49 -1.40 -8.74 7.89
C VAL A 49 -0.18 -8.26 7.11
N PHE A 50 -0.41 -7.77 5.90
CA PHE A 50 0.63 -7.26 5.01
C PHE A 50 0.49 -5.74 4.88
N VAL A 51 1.54 -5.00 5.23
CA VAL A 51 1.61 -3.55 5.08
C VAL A 51 2.49 -3.24 3.88
N ILE A 52 1.93 -2.57 2.88
CA ILE A 52 2.63 -2.17 1.66
C ILE A 52 2.83 -0.66 1.72
N TRP A 53 4.11 -0.27 1.77
CA TRP A 53 4.55 1.12 1.75
C TRP A 53 5.10 1.45 0.37
N LEU A 54 4.52 2.42 -0.32
CA LEU A 54 4.81 2.72 -1.71
C LEU A 54 5.82 3.88 -1.80
N PHE A 55 7.03 3.64 -1.30
CA PHE A 55 8.18 4.49 -1.63
C PHE A 55 8.99 3.81 -2.73
N LEU A 56 8.85 4.29 -3.96
CA LEU A 56 9.60 3.79 -5.12
C LEU A 56 11.09 4.16 -5.01
N TRP A 57 11.88 3.37 -4.28
CA TRP A 57 13.30 3.19 -4.58
C TRP A 57 13.46 1.93 -5.42
N VAL A 58 13.37 2.08 -6.74
CA VAL A 58 14.11 1.21 -7.67
C VAL A 58 15.45 1.90 -7.90
N PHE A 59 16.38 1.71 -6.96
CA PHE A 59 17.83 1.79 -7.19
C PHE A 59 18.47 0.85 -6.18
N GLU A 60 18.67 -0.40 -6.58
CA GLU A 60 19.81 -1.22 -6.17
C GLU A 60 20.03 -2.30 -7.25
N LEU A 61 20.23 -1.85 -8.49
CA LEU A 61 20.94 -2.58 -9.54
C LEU A 61 21.59 -1.51 -10.43
N SER A 62 22.66 -0.90 -9.92
CA SER A 62 23.70 -0.21 -10.70
C SER A 62 25.02 -0.24 -9.94
#